data_AF-A0A1N6WP82-F1
#
_entry.id   AF-A0A1N6WP82-F1
#
_cell.length_a   1.000
_cell.length_b   1.000
_cell.length_c   1.000
_cell.angle_alpha   90.00
_cell.angle_beta   90.00
_cell.angle_gamma   90.00
#
_symmetry.space_group_name_H-M   'P 1'
#
loop_
_entity.id
_entity.type
_entity.pdbx_description
1 polymer ?
#
loop_
_entity_poly.entity_id
_entity_poly.type
_entity_poly.pdbx_seq_one_letter_code
_entity_poly.pdbx_strand_id
1 'polypeptide(L)'
;MKKYLLSLLALVFCFALSQQAAAQIKLPQASPAAMVKQTIGLTEITVRYHAPGVKGRQIFGSLVPYGKLWRAGANEATLITFEDDLFLNHERVPAGTYSFFILPENETEWNIVLNKDTTLWGLEGYSELNDVAYLRVTPKKIPFQETLQFAFSDISTNTGTLNLTWENSQVSIRIETEIEKKALANINKALKEAAPDDWYTWAQAANYLLARRDQHEKALEYINKSIGIKENFYNNWVKARLYALNREYQVAANLSAKAMQLGPKEPESYQTYAREIESAYNEWKKRR
;
A
#
# COMPACT_ATOMS: atom_id res chain seq x y z
N MET A 1 -50.44 14.20 -36.00
CA MET A 1 -49.40 13.15 -35.90
C MET A 1 -48.22 13.39 -36.85
N LYS A 2 -48.41 13.62 -38.16
CA LYS A 2 -47.29 13.90 -39.10
C LYS A 2 -46.40 15.12 -38.75
N LYS A 3 -46.96 16.20 -38.18
CA LYS A 3 -46.20 17.40 -37.80
C LYS A 3 -45.23 17.17 -36.64
N TYR A 4 -45.60 16.34 -35.66
CA TYR A 4 -44.73 16.00 -34.53
C TYR A 4 -43.67 14.94 -34.88
N LEU A 5 -43.93 14.11 -35.90
CA LEU A 5 -42.98 13.12 -36.40
C LEU A 5 -41.77 13.78 -37.11
N LEU A 6 -42.02 14.87 -37.85
CA LEU A 6 -40.97 15.70 -38.47
C LEU A 6 -40.14 16.47 -37.44
N SER A 7 -40.76 16.95 -36.36
CA SER A 7 -40.06 17.61 -35.25
C SER A 7 -39.18 16.64 -34.46
N LEU A 8 -39.64 15.39 -34.27
CA LEU A 8 -38.87 14.35 -33.59
C LEU A 8 -37.66 13.90 -34.43
N LEU A 9 -37.82 13.78 -35.76
CA LEU A 9 -36.72 13.44 -36.67
C LEU A 9 -35.64 14.53 -36.72
N ALA A 10 -36.03 15.80 -36.68
CA ALA A 10 -35.09 16.93 -36.66
C ALA A 10 -34.28 16.99 -35.34
N LEU A 11 -34.90 16.63 -34.22
CA LEU A 11 -34.23 16.61 -32.91
C LEU A 11 -33.20 15.45 -32.80
N VAL A 12 -33.53 14.29 -33.37
CA VAL A 12 -32.61 13.13 -33.44
C VAL A 12 -31.43 13.40 -34.38
N PHE A 13 -31.66 14.14 -35.48
CA PHE A 13 -30.59 14.53 -36.41
C PHE A 13 -29.61 15.55 -35.81
N CYS A 14 -30.07 16.46 -34.93
CA CYS A 14 -29.20 17.40 -34.22
C CYS A 14 -28.34 16.73 -33.15
N PHE A 15 -28.81 15.64 -32.53
CA PHE A 15 -28.02 14.86 -31.56
C PHE A 15 -26.95 13.97 -32.22
N ALA A 16 -27.09 13.65 -33.51
CA ALA A 16 -26.11 12.86 -34.25
C ALA A 16 -24.88 13.66 -34.72
N LEU A 17 -24.97 15.01 -34.79
CA LEU A 17 -23.89 15.87 -35.28
C LEU A 17 -22.92 16.35 -34.19
N SER A 18 -23.18 16.08 -32.90
CA SER A 18 -22.35 16.56 -31.78
C SER A 18 -21.26 15.58 -31.32
N GLN A 19 -20.99 14.49 -32.06
CA GLN A 19 -19.94 13.51 -31.70
C GLN A 19 -18.72 13.49 -32.65
N GLN A 20 -18.42 14.59 -33.34
CA GLN A 20 -17.08 14.77 -33.88
C GLN A 20 -16.15 15.26 -32.77
N ALA A 21 -15.83 14.38 -31.83
CA ALA A 21 -14.57 14.49 -31.11
C ALA A 21 -13.47 14.39 -32.17
N ALA A 22 -12.78 15.49 -32.45
CA ALA A 22 -11.64 15.49 -33.34
C ALA A 22 -10.62 14.48 -32.83
N ALA A 23 -10.52 13.32 -33.49
CA ALA A 23 -9.49 12.34 -33.20
C ALA A 23 -8.15 12.94 -33.61
N GLN A 24 -7.46 13.60 -32.66
CA GLN A 24 -6.09 14.03 -32.86
C GLN A 24 -5.24 12.81 -33.23
N ILE A 25 -4.37 12.97 -34.22
CA ILE A 25 -3.40 11.93 -34.62
C ILE A 25 -2.51 11.64 -33.41
N LYS A 26 -2.58 10.42 -32.87
CA LYS A 26 -1.68 9.96 -31.81
C LYS A 26 -0.34 9.57 -32.42
N LEU A 27 0.65 10.44 -32.25
CA LEU A 27 2.04 10.17 -32.63
C LEU A 27 2.85 9.62 -31.44
N PRO A 28 3.91 8.83 -31.69
CA PRO A 28 4.84 8.42 -30.64
C PRO A 28 5.42 9.65 -29.91
N GLN A 29 5.29 9.67 -28.59
CA GLN A 29 5.85 10.71 -27.74
C GLN A 29 7.35 10.48 -27.54
N ALA A 30 8.14 11.56 -27.57
CA ALA A 30 9.59 11.47 -27.36
C ALA A 30 9.96 10.98 -25.94
N SER A 31 9.03 11.12 -24.99
CA SER A 31 9.09 10.61 -23.62
C SER A 31 7.74 9.94 -23.31
N PRO A 32 7.61 8.63 -23.59
CA PRO A 32 6.38 7.89 -23.36
C PRO A 32 5.93 7.95 -21.90
N ALA A 33 4.62 7.94 -21.68
CA ALA A 33 4.05 7.81 -20.35
C ALA A 33 4.34 6.42 -19.77
N ALA A 34 4.61 6.36 -18.47
CA ALA A 34 4.91 5.15 -17.72
C ALA A 34 4.24 5.21 -16.34
N MET A 35 4.01 4.03 -15.76
CA MET A 35 3.41 3.90 -14.43
C MET A 35 4.03 2.71 -13.70
N VAL A 36 4.36 2.89 -12.44
CA VAL A 36 4.66 1.80 -11.50
C VAL A 36 3.71 1.86 -10.32
N LYS A 37 3.28 0.69 -9.85
CA LYS A 37 2.35 0.53 -8.74
C LYS A 37 2.80 -0.62 -7.86
N GLN A 38 2.78 -0.41 -6.55
CA GLN A 38 3.21 -1.39 -5.57
C GLN A 38 2.37 -1.27 -4.30
N THR A 39 1.99 -2.41 -3.72
CA THR A 39 1.42 -2.46 -2.38
C THR A 39 2.54 -2.76 -1.38
N ILE A 40 2.68 -1.90 -0.35
CA ILE A 40 3.60 -2.10 0.78
C ILE A 40 2.76 -2.25 2.04
N GLY A 41 2.77 -3.45 2.63
CA GLY A 41 1.81 -3.78 3.67
C GLY A 41 0.39 -3.84 3.15
N LEU A 42 -0.42 -2.87 3.56
CA LEU A 42 -1.81 -2.71 3.14
C LEU A 42 -2.03 -1.42 2.35
N THR A 43 -0.97 -0.67 2.03
CA THR A 43 -1.04 0.64 1.37
C THR A 43 -0.56 0.53 -0.05
N GLU A 44 -1.39 0.95 -0.99
CA GLU A 44 -1.02 1.07 -2.39
C GLU A 44 -0.31 2.39 -2.69
N ILE A 45 0.75 2.32 -3.48
CA ILE A 45 1.54 3.46 -3.92
C ILE A 45 1.68 3.40 -5.44
N THR A 46 1.40 4.52 -6.11
CA THR A 46 1.48 4.63 -7.57
C THR A 46 2.34 5.82 -7.97
N VAL A 47 3.24 5.63 -8.93
CA VAL A 47 3.99 6.71 -9.59
C VAL A 47 3.61 6.74 -11.06
N ARG A 48 3.14 7.89 -11.56
CA ARG A 48 2.85 8.16 -12.97
C ARG A 48 3.84 9.21 -13.48
N TYR A 49 4.54 8.93 -14.55
CA TYR A 49 5.61 9.79 -15.05
C TYR A 49 5.77 9.65 -16.56
N HIS A 50 6.54 10.55 -17.17
CA HIS A 50 7.03 10.37 -18.55
C HIS A 50 8.51 10.06 -18.51
N ALA A 51 8.93 9.06 -19.29
CA ALA A 51 10.28 8.49 -19.24
C ALA A 51 11.19 9.09 -20.34
N PRO A 52 11.96 10.16 -20.07
CA PRO A 52 12.94 10.67 -21.03
C PRO A 52 14.15 9.75 -21.16
N GLY A 53 14.75 9.76 -22.37
CA GLY A 53 16.05 9.13 -22.64
C GLY A 53 17.22 10.09 -22.46
N VAL A 54 18.42 9.58 -22.17
CA VAL A 54 19.66 10.36 -22.09
C VAL A 54 20.00 10.95 -23.47
N LYS A 55 19.98 10.12 -24.51
CA LYS A 55 20.22 10.51 -25.92
C LYS A 55 21.55 11.25 -26.13
N GLY A 56 22.62 10.77 -25.48
CA GLY A 56 23.98 11.32 -25.59
C GLY A 56 24.20 12.69 -24.94
N ARG A 57 23.25 13.18 -24.15
CA ARG A 57 23.35 14.43 -23.40
C ARG A 57 23.87 14.16 -21.99
N GLN A 58 24.60 15.10 -21.42
CA GLN A 58 24.83 15.12 -19.98
C GLN A 58 23.51 15.48 -19.27
N ILE A 59 23.08 14.66 -18.32
CA ILE A 59 21.82 14.89 -17.60
C ILE A 59 22.01 15.87 -16.44
N PHE A 60 22.68 15.43 -15.38
CA PHE A 60 22.81 16.24 -14.16
C PHE A 60 23.94 17.27 -14.31
N GLY A 61 23.65 18.51 -13.94
CA GLY A 61 24.53 19.67 -14.17
C GLY A 61 24.38 20.32 -15.55
N SER A 62 23.56 19.76 -16.46
CA SER A 62 23.29 20.34 -17.79
C SER A 62 21.80 20.36 -18.11
N LEU A 63 21.21 19.23 -18.56
CA LEU A 63 19.77 19.17 -18.83
C LEU A 63 18.92 19.40 -17.57
N VAL A 64 19.40 18.85 -16.45
CA VAL A 64 18.89 19.09 -15.09
C VAL A 64 19.98 19.87 -14.35
N PRO A 65 19.91 21.22 -14.35
CA PRO A 65 20.90 22.05 -13.67
C PRO A 65 20.82 21.87 -12.15
N TYR A 66 21.99 21.93 -11.49
CA TYR A 66 22.03 22.04 -10.03
C TYR A 66 21.43 23.37 -9.54
N GLY A 67 20.86 23.36 -8.35
CA GLY A 67 20.16 24.50 -7.74
C GLY A 67 18.82 24.84 -8.40
N LYS A 68 18.28 23.96 -9.26
CA LYS A 68 16.97 24.15 -9.91
C LYS A 68 16.06 22.96 -9.67
N LEU A 69 14.80 23.27 -9.37
CA LEU A 69 13.76 22.26 -9.23
C LEU A 69 13.55 21.54 -10.57
N TRP A 70 13.22 20.26 -10.51
CA TRP A 70 13.00 19.40 -11.67
C TRP A 70 11.81 18.49 -11.42
N ARG A 71 10.95 18.36 -12.43
CA ARG A 71 9.73 17.54 -12.42
C ARG A 71 9.95 16.02 -12.40
N ALA A 72 11.19 15.57 -12.20
CA ALA A 72 11.55 14.15 -12.12
C ALA A 72 11.00 13.30 -13.30
N GLY A 73 10.99 13.86 -14.50
CA GLY A 73 10.32 13.31 -15.68
C GLY A 73 10.31 14.29 -16.85
N ALA A 74 9.44 14.04 -17.83
CA ALA A 74 9.17 14.90 -18.97
C ALA A 74 7.68 15.32 -19.04
N ASN A 75 7.34 16.31 -19.89
CA ASN A 75 5.97 16.82 -20.05
C ASN A 75 5.32 17.29 -18.73
N GLU A 76 4.16 16.74 -18.36
CA GLU A 76 3.48 16.93 -17.07
C GLU A 76 4.38 16.57 -15.88
N ALA A 77 4.10 17.15 -14.71
CA ALA A 77 4.81 16.78 -13.49
C ALA A 77 4.59 15.30 -13.15
N THR A 78 5.65 14.61 -12.71
CA THR A 78 5.52 13.25 -12.17
C THR A 78 4.56 13.28 -11.00
N LEU A 79 3.60 12.35 -10.96
CA LEU A 79 2.63 12.22 -9.88
C LEU A 79 2.95 11.00 -9.03
N ILE A 80 2.97 11.18 -7.72
CA ILE A 80 3.01 10.09 -6.75
C ILE A 80 1.71 10.08 -5.94
N THR A 81 1.12 8.91 -5.75
CA THR A 81 -0.12 8.73 -5.00
C THR A 81 0.10 7.72 -3.89
N PHE A 82 -0.33 8.08 -2.67
CA PHE A 82 -0.37 7.23 -1.50
C PHE A 82 -1.83 7.02 -1.10
N GLU A 83 -2.26 5.76 -1.00
CA GLU A 83 -3.61 5.43 -0.54
C GLU A 83 -3.84 5.81 0.94
N ASP A 84 -2.80 5.71 1.76
CA ASP A 84 -2.84 6.00 3.20
C ASP A 84 -1.68 6.93 3.60
N ASP A 85 -1.81 7.48 4.81
CA ASP A 85 -0.69 8.09 5.52
C ASP A 85 0.48 7.10 5.63
N LEU A 86 1.71 7.59 5.42
CA LEU A 86 2.92 6.80 5.53
C LEU A 86 4.11 7.67 5.92
N PHE A 87 5.29 7.05 6.02
CA PHE A 87 6.55 7.75 6.25
C PHE A 87 7.46 7.62 5.04
N LEU A 88 8.05 8.73 4.61
CA LEU A 88 9.13 8.79 3.63
C LEU A 88 10.42 9.24 4.33
N ASN A 89 11.46 8.42 4.35
CA ASN A 89 12.71 8.70 5.09
C ASN A 89 12.47 9.22 6.54
N HIS A 90 11.49 8.64 7.23
CA HIS A 90 11.03 9.01 8.59
C HIS A 90 10.16 10.28 8.70
N GLU A 91 9.89 10.98 7.60
CA GLU A 91 8.95 12.11 7.57
C GLU A 91 7.54 11.63 7.26
N ARG A 92 6.56 12.04 8.06
CA ARG A 92 5.17 11.63 7.88
C ARG A 92 4.56 12.39 6.70
N VAL A 93 3.98 11.65 5.76
CA VAL A 93 3.28 12.20 4.60
C VAL A 93 1.83 11.70 4.61
N PRO A 94 0.83 12.61 4.59
CA PRO A 94 -0.58 12.22 4.52
C PRO A 94 -0.94 11.51 3.22
N ALA A 95 -1.99 10.69 3.27
CA ALA A 95 -2.61 10.11 2.06
C ALA A 95 -2.94 11.20 1.03
N GLY A 96 -2.78 10.89 -0.25
CA GLY A 96 -3.09 11.83 -1.33
C GLY A 96 -2.27 11.62 -2.59
N THR A 97 -2.56 12.44 -3.59
CA THR A 97 -1.76 12.56 -4.82
C THR A 97 -0.99 13.86 -4.77
N TYR A 98 0.29 13.79 -5.11
CA TYR A 98 1.22 14.91 -5.10
C TYR A 98 2.02 14.95 -6.40
N SER A 99 2.36 16.14 -6.86
CA SER A 99 3.44 16.30 -7.82
C SER A 99 4.77 16.05 -7.13
N PHE A 100 5.61 15.24 -7.77
CA PHE A 100 6.90 14.78 -7.30
C PHE A 100 7.99 15.55 -8.03
N PHE A 101 8.74 16.33 -7.27
CA PHE A 101 9.85 17.13 -7.74
C PHE A 101 11.14 16.71 -7.08
N ILE A 102 12.25 17.05 -7.72
CA ILE A 102 13.60 16.93 -7.17
C ILE A 102 14.30 18.25 -7.35
N LEU A 103 14.96 18.74 -6.32
CA LEU A 103 15.91 19.84 -6.35
C LEU A 103 17.32 19.27 -6.15
N PRO A 104 18.09 19.03 -7.23
CA PRO A 104 19.49 18.66 -7.12
C PRO A 104 20.32 19.87 -6.68
N GLU A 105 20.85 19.89 -5.46
CA GLU A 105 21.71 21.01 -5.01
C GLU A 105 23.12 20.90 -5.60
N ASN A 106 23.65 19.68 -5.61
CA ASN A 106 24.98 19.33 -6.14
C ASN A 106 25.07 17.82 -6.40
N GLU A 107 26.28 17.30 -6.64
CA GLU A 107 26.51 15.86 -6.92
C GLU A 107 26.20 14.91 -5.76
N THR A 108 26.06 15.42 -4.53
CA THR A 108 25.95 14.60 -3.30
C THR A 108 24.71 14.89 -2.46
N GLU A 109 23.97 15.94 -2.78
CA GLU A 109 22.83 16.41 -1.99
C GLU A 109 21.69 16.86 -2.88
N TRP A 110 20.60 16.09 -2.87
CA TRP A 110 19.37 16.43 -3.57
C TRP A 110 18.22 16.45 -2.57
N ASN A 111 17.15 17.15 -2.91
CA ASN A 111 15.95 17.22 -2.10
C ASN A 111 14.74 16.76 -2.92
N ILE A 112 13.99 15.80 -2.41
CA ILE A 112 12.71 15.41 -2.96
C ILE A 112 11.66 16.36 -2.42
N VAL A 113 10.84 16.92 -3.29
CA VAL A 113 9.77 17.86 -2.91
C VAL A 113 8.44 17.30 -3.38
N LEU A 114 7.48 17.23 -2.45
CA LEU A 114 6.09 16.86 -2.76
C LEU A 114 5.22 18.10 -2.73
N ASN A 115 4.44 18.33 -3.79
CA ASN A 115 3.57 19.51 -3.94
C ASN A 115 2.10 19.08 -4.14
N LYS A 116 1.16 19.82 -3.56
CA LYS A 116 -0.29 19.55 -3.67
C LYS A 116 -0.90 19.84 -5.04
N ASP A 117 -0.28 20.69 -5.86
CA ASP A 117 -0.79 20.96 -7.20
C ASP A 117 -0.39 19.83 -8.15
N THR A 118 -1.37 19.02 -8.53
CA THR A 118 -1.18 17.83 -9.38
C THR A 118 -1.42 18.11 -10.86
N THR A 119 -1.63 19.37 -11.25
CA THR A 119 -2.02 19.76 -12.62
C THR A 119 -0.89 20.46 -13.39
N LEU A 120 0.29 20.55 -12.79
CA LEU A 120 1.43 21.29 -13.30
C LEU A 120 1.99 20.69 -14.61
N TRP A 121 2.13 21.54 -15.62
CA TRP A 121 2.93 21.23 -16.82
C TRP A 121 4.40 21.54 -16.52
N GLY A 122 5.08 20.54 -15.96
CA GLY A 122 6.42 20.72 -15.42
C GLY A 122 6.46 21.62 -14.20
N LEU A 123 6.95 22.85 -14.34
CA LEU A 123 7.08 23.82 -13.24
C LEU A 123 6.23 25.09 -13.45
N GLU A 124 5.47 25.16 -14.53
CA GLU A 124 4.61 26.32 -14.81
C GLU A 124 3.52 26.43 -13.76
N GLY A 125 3.49 27.56 -13.04
CA GLY A 125 2.53 27.77 -11.94
C GLY A 125 2.95 27.18 -10.60
N TYR A 126 4.16 26.61 -10.49
CA TYR A 126 4.66 26.09 -9.22
C TYR A 126 4.68 27.15 -8.11
N SER A 127 4.26 26.74 -6.92
CA SER A 127 4.31 27.55 -5.69
C SER A 127 4.80 26.70 -4.53
N GLU A 128 5.85 27.16 -3.86
CA GLU A 128 6.41 26.55 -2.64
C GLU A 128 5.38 26.50 -1.49
N LEU A 129 4.36 27.38 -1.50
CA LEU A 129 3.27 27.36 -0.51
C LEU A 129 2.44 26.07 -0.56
N ASN A 130 2.51 25.33 -1.67
CA ASN A 130 1.83 24.06 -1.86
C ASN A 130 2.72 22.85 -1.52
N ASP A 131 3.96 23.06 -1.11
CA ASP A 131 4.87 21.98 -0.72
C ASP A 131 4.42 21.35 0.62
N VAL A 132 4.51 20.02 0.69
CA VAL A 132 4.08 19.22 1.86
C VAL A 132 5.18 18.39 2.48
N ALA A 133 6.26 18.14 1.75
CA ALA A 133 7.40 17.36 2.22
C ALA A 133 8.65 17.82 1.49
N TYR A 134 9.78 17.84 2.21
CA TYR A 134 11.09 18.18 1.69
C TYR A 134 12.13 17.20 2.24
N LEU A 135 12.48 16.19 1.44
CA LEU A 135 13.27 15.05 1.90
C LEU A 135 14.68 15.10 1.32
N ARG A 136 15.67 15.27 2.18
CA ARG A 136 17.07 15.19 1.76
C ARG A 136 17.44 13.76 1.39
N VAL A 137 18.07 13.60 0.23
CA VAL A 137 18.58 12.32 -0.28
C VAL A 137 19.98 12.51 -0.88
N THR A 138 20.78 11.45 -0.80
CA THR A 138 22.10 11.40 -1.45
C THR A 138 22.00 10.53 -2.69
N PRO A 139 22.27 11.08 -3.90
CA PRO A 139 22.31 10.27 -5.10
C PRO A 139 23.48 9.27 -5.03
N LYS A 140 23.25 8.06 -5.54
CA LYS A 140 24.25 7.01 -5.65
C LYS A 140 24.64 6.85 -7.12
N LYS A 141 25.93 6.63 -7.36
CA LYS A 141 26.42 6.30 -8.70
C LYS A 141 26.03 4.86 -9.06
N ILE A 142 25.46 4.67 -10.24
CA ILE A 142 25.03 3.38 -10.79
C ILE A 142 25.59 3.16 -12.21
N PRO A 143 25.56 1.92 -12.73
CA PRO A 143 25.76 1.66 -14.16
C PRO A 143 24.81 2.51 -15.03
N PHE A 144 25.23 2.76 -16.27
CA PHE A 144 24.50 3.65 -17.17
C PHE A 144 23.08 3.14 -17.48
N GLN A 145 22.10 4.03 -17.35
CA GLN A 145 20.68 3.82 -17.57
C GLN A 145 20.15 4.84 -18.59
N GLU A 146 19.87 4.38 -19.81
CA GLU A 146 19.46 5.26 -20.93
C GLU A 146 18.10 5.93 -20.67
N THR A 147 17.13 5.21 -20.11
CA THR A 147 15.76 5.71 -19.92
C THR A 147 15.47 5.90 -18.44
N LEU A 148 14.98 7.08 -18.05
CA LEU A 148 14.56 7.37 -16.69
C LEU A 148 13.55 6.32 -16.22
N GLN A 149 13.77 5.75 -15.04
CA GLN A 149 12.93 4.71 -14.50
C GLN A 149 12.62 4.96 -13.02
N PHE A 150 11.36 4.74 -12.65
CA PHE A 150 10.96 4.52 -11.27
C PHE A 150 10.78 3.02 -11.03
N ALA A 151 11.21 2.54 -9.87
CA ALA A 151 11.04 1.14 -9.48
C ALA A 151 10.98 1.00 -7.96
N PHE A 152 10.19 0.03 -7.50
CA PHE A 152 10.16 -0.37 -6.10
C PHE A 152 11.13 -1.52 -5.83
N SER A 153 11.86 -1.48 -4.71
CA SER A 153 12.76 -2.53 -4.24
C SER A 153 12.61 -2.78 -2.74
N ASP A 154 13.29 -3.82 -2.24
CA ASP A 154 13.44 -4.11 -0.80
C ASP A 154 12.10 -4.21 -0.04
N ILE A 155 11.10 -4.81 -0.68
CA ILE A 155 9.75 -4.94 -0.12
C ILE A 155 9.76 -5.94 1.04
N SER A 156 9.31 -5.46 2.19
CA SER A 156 9.08 -6.25 3.40
C SER A 156 7.63 -6.14 3.82
N THR A 157 7.29 -6.64 5.01
CA THR A 157 5.94 -6.55 5.56
C THR A 157 5.42 -5.11 5.52
N ASN A 158 6.13 -4.14 6.11
CA ASN A 158 5.70 -2.73 6.26
C ASN A 158 6.59 -1.70 5.61
N THR A 159 7.68 -2.11 4.94
CA THR A 159 8.61 -1.16 4.33
C THR A 159 8.94 -1.53 2.89
N GLY A 160 9.39 -0.55 2.14
CA GLY A 160 9.97 -0.73 0.81
C GLY A 160 10.79 0.48 0.43
N THR A 161 11.38 0.46 -0.76
CA THR A 161 12.18 1.56 -1.29
C THR A 161 11.65 1.96 -2.65
N LEU A 162 11.37 3.25 -2.86
CA LEU A 162 11.15 3.82 -4.19
C LEU A 162 12.47 4.33 -4.73
N ASN A 163 12.84 3.89 -5.93
CA ASN A 163 14.06 4.30 -6.61
C ASN A 163 13.72 5.08 -7.87
N LEU A 164 14.44 6.18 -8.11
CA LEU A 164 14.52 6.84 -9.41
C LEU A 164 15.93 6.66 -9.95
N THR A 165 16.06 6.08 -11.15
CA THR A 165 17.33 5.86 -11.83
C THR A 165 17.35 6.56 -13.19
N TRP A 166 18.45 7.28 -13.50
CA TRP A 166 18.67 7.85 -14.82
C TRP A 166 20.15 8.19 -15.04
N GLU A 167 20.66 7.98 -16.26
CA GLU A 167 22.08 8.15 -16.60
C GLU A 167 22.96 7.31 -15.65
N ASN A 168 23.74 7.92 -14.77
CA ASN A 168 24.59 7.21 -13.81
C ASN A 168 24.19 7.49 -12.37
N SER A 169 22.98 7.97 -12.13
CA SER A 169 22.51 8.40 -10.82
C SER A 169 21.26 7.64 -10.39
N GLN A 170 21.20 7.29 -9.10
CA GLN A 170 20.03 6.75 -8.44
C GLN A 170 19.73 7.54 -7.17
N VAL A 171 18.48 7.95 -6.96
CA VAL A 171 17.99 8.36 -5.65
C VAL A 171 16.99 7.34 -5.12
N SER A 172 17.03 7.11 -3.81
CA SER A 172 16.21 6.12 -3.13
C SER A 172 15.48 6.77 -1.96
N ILE A 173 14.19 6.47 -1.82
CA ILE A 173 13.32 6.95 -0.75
C ILE A 173 12.80 5.72 -0.02
N ARG A 174 13.13 5.62 1.27
CA ARG A 174 12.56 4.57 2.13
C ARG A 174 11.11 4.92 2.42
N ILE A 175 10.24 3.95 2.22
CA ILE A 175 8.82 4.01 2.51
C ILE A 175 8.54 3.08 3.70
N GLU A 176 7.77 3.57 4.66
CA GLU A 176 7.28 2.80 5.79
C GLU A 176 5.79 3.07 6.01
N THR A 177 4.99 2.01 6.02
CA THR A 177 3.52 2.09 6.10
C THR A 177 3.00 1.73 7.50
N GLU A 178 1.90 2.34 7.91
CA GLU A 178 1.27 2.12 9.22
C GLU A 178 0.39 0.85 9.24
N ILE A 179 0.99 -0.32 9.02
CA ILE A 179 0.23 -1.59 8.92
C ILE A 179 -0.65 -1.85 10.13
N GLU A 180 -0.11 -1.64 11.32
CA GLU A 180 -0.83 -1.96 12.56
C GLU A 180 -2.09 -1.12 12.69
N LYS A 181 -1.98 0.20 12.50
CA LYS A 181 -3.12 1.12 12.53
C LYS A 181 -4.18 0.72 11.49
N LYS A 182 -3.78 0.42 10.25
CA LYS A 182 -4.71 0.02 9.18
C LYS A 182 -5.34 -1.35 9.46
N ALA A 183 -4.57 -2.33 9.90
CA ALA A 183 -5.09 -3.65 10.23
C ALA A 183 -6.07 -3.60 11.40
N LEU A 184 -5.79 -2.82 12.46
CA LEU A 184 -6.72 -2.62 13.57
C LEU A 184 -7.99 -1.89 13.13
N ALA A 185 -7.88 -0.89 12.25
CA ALA A 185 -9.04 -0.22 11.67
C ALA A 185 -9.90 -1.18 10.84
N ASN A 186 -9.27 -2.00 10.00
CA ASN A 186 -9.95 -3.03 9.20
C ASN A 186 -10.63 -4.09 10.07
N ILE A 187 -9.95 -4.55 11.13
CA ILE A 187 -10.52 -5.47 12.11
C ILE A 187 -11.75 -4.84 12.77
N ASN A 188 -11.64 -3.61 13.29
CA ASN A 188 -12.76 -2.94 13.93
C ASN A 188 -13.96 -2.76 12.97
N LYS A 189 -13.70 -2.43 11.71
CA LYS A 189 -14.75 -2.33 10.67
C LYS A 189 -15.40 -3.70 10.42
N ALA A 190 -14.61 -4.74 10.19
CA ALA A 190 -15.10 -6.09 9.93
C ALA A 190 -15.94 -6.62 11.11
N LEU A 191 -15.50 -6.40 12.35
CA LEU A 191 -16.25 -6.80 13.54
C LEU A 191 -17.57 -6.05 13.70
N LYS A 192 -17.64 -4.78 13.29
CA LYS A 192 -18.88 -3.98 13.30
C LYS A 192 -19.88 -4.46 12.24
N GLU A 193 -19.39 -4.94 11.10
CA GLU A 193 -20.18 -5.41 9.96
C GLU A 193 -20.45 -6.92 10.01
N ALA A 194 -19.87 -7.64 10.98
CA ALA A 194 -19.97 -9.09 11.10
C ALA A 194 -21.42 -9.55 11.36
N ALA A 195 -21.82 -10.63 10.68
CA ALA A 195 -23.11 -11.26 10.89
C ALA A 195 -23.20 -11.87 12.31
N PRO A 196 -24.42 -12.02 12.89
CA PRO A 196 -24.57 -12.57 14.24
C PRO A 196 -23.97 -13.97 14.45
N ASP A 197 -23.87 -14.77 13.39
CA ASP A 197 -23.32 -16.13 13.38
C ASP A 197 -21.86 -16.20 12.88
N ASP A 198 -21.25 -15.07 12.53
CA ASP A 198 -19.88 -15.00 12.04
C ASP A 198 -18.85 -15.09 13.18
N TRP A 199 -18.70 -16.28 13.75
CA TRP A 199 -17.67 -16.56 14.74
C TRP A 199 -16.24 -16.41 14.18
N TYR A 200 -16.06 -16.58 12.86
CA TYR A 200 -14.74 -16.70 12.23
C TYR A 200 -14.03 -15.36 12.19
N THR A 201 -14.72 -14.27 11.85
CA THR A 201 -14.13 -12.92 11.85
C THR A 201 -13.62 -12.53 13.24
N TRP A 202 -14.35 -12.87 14.31
CA TRP A 202 -13.88 -12.67 15.70
C TRP A 202 -12.64 -13.52 16.02
N ALA A 203 -12.59 -14.78 15.58
CA ALA A 203 -11.41 -15.64 15.79
C ALA A 203 -10.19 -15.14 15.01
N GLN A 204 -10.37 -14.68 13.76
CA GLN A 204 -9.31 -14.09 12.95
C GLN A 204 -8.75 -12.82 13.58
N ALA A 205 -9.63 -11.93 14.09
CA ALA A 205 -9.22 -10.74 14.80
C ALA A 205 -8.36 -11.07 16.04
N ALA A 206 -8.78 -12.03 16.85
CA ALA A 206 -7.99 -12.49 18.00
C ALA A 206 -6.64 -13.10 17.58
N ASN A 207 -6.62 -13.92 16.52
CA ASN A 207 -5.40 -14.53 16.01
C ASN A 207 -4.41 -13.48 15.47
N TYR A 208 -4.89 -12.39 14.87
CA TYR A 208 -4.03 -11.27 14.46
C TYR A 208 -3.37 -10.60 15.67
N LEU A 209 -4.10 -10.41 16.77
CA LEU A 209 -3.59 -9.80 18.00
C LEU A 209 -2.64 -10.70 18.80
N LEU A 210 -2.49 -11.97 18.43
CA LEU A 210 -1.76 -12.97 19.19
C LEU A 210 -0.28 -12.61 19.40
N ALA A 211 0.38 -12.02 18.40
CA ALA A 211 1.78 -11.58 18.54
C ALA A 211 1.96 -10.29 19.36
N ARG A 212 0.87 -9.63 19.78
CA ARG A 212 0.88 -8.29 20.41
C ARG A 212 0.55 -8.40 21.89
N ARG A 213 1.59 -8.35 22.72
CA ARG A 213 1.46 -8.54 24.18
C ARG A 213 0.59 -7.46 24.83
N ASP A 214 0.66 -6.23 24.34
CA ASP A 214 -0.15 -5.08 24.79
C ASP A 214 -1.64 -5.23 24.43
N GLN A 215 -1.98 -6.05 23.43
CA GLN A 215 -3.35 -6.30 22.99
C GLN A 215 -3.94 -7.61 23.54
N HIS A 216 -3.30 -8.22 24.55
CA HIS A 216 -3.69 -9.54 25.05
C HIS A 216 -5.14 -9.59 25.55
N GLU A 217 -5.56 -8.62 26.36
CA GLU A 217 -6.94 -8.57 26.89
C GLU A 217 -7.98 -8.45 25.78
N LYS A 218 -7.69 -7.62 24.78
CA LYS A 218 -8.56 -7.43 23.61
C LYS A 218 -8.63 -8.70 22.74
N ALA A 219 -7.51 -9.41 22.59
CA ALA A 219 -7.49 -10.70 21.92
C ALA A 219 -8.35 -11.75 22.66
N LEU A 220 -8.32 -11.74 24.00
CA LEU A 220 -9.17 -12.59 24.83
C LEU A 220 -10.66 -12.23 24.69
N GLU A 221 -10.99 -10.94 24.67
CA GLU A 221 -12.36 -10.48 24.42
C GLU A 221 -12.89 -11.03 23.09
N TYR A 222 -12.12 -10.84 22.01
CA TYR A 222 -12.50 -11.27 20.67
C TYR A 222 -12.64 -12.79 20.57
N ILE A 223 -11.71 -13.56 21.13
CA ILE A 223 -11.80 -15.01 21.04
C ILE A 223 -12.94 -15.58 21.90
N ASN A 224 -13.23 -14.97 23.05
CA ASN A 224 -14.37 -15.34 23.87
C ASN A 224 -15.69 -15.04 23.15
N LYS A 225 -15.77 -13.92 22.44
CA LYS A 225 -16.93 -13.60 21.59
C LYS A 225 -17.12 -14.64 20.49
N SER A 226 -16.04 -15.04 19.80
CA SER A 226 -16.07 -16.11 18.79
C SER A 226 -16.60 -17.44 19.37
N ILE A 227 -16.06 -17.88 20.51
CA ILE A 227 -16.48 -19.11 21.19
C ILE A 227 -17.96 -19.03 21.60
N GLY A 228 -18.42 -17.86 22.07
CA GLY A 228 -19.81 -17.64 22.45
C GLY A 228 -20.79 -17.68 21.27
N ILE A 229 -20.34 -17.39 20.05
CA ILE A 229 -21.15 -17.51 18.82
C ILE A 229 -21.21 -18.98 18.38
N LYS A 230 -20.05 -19.61 18.16
CA LYS A 230 -19.93 -21.02 17.80
C LYS A 230 -18.60 -21.57 18.27
N GLU A 231 -18.62 -22.36 19.33
CA GLU A 231 -17.43 -23.07 19.79
C GLU A 231 -16.96 -24.12 18.78
N ASN A 232 -15.67 -24.10 18.44
CA ASN A 232 -15.03 -25.07 17.54
C ASN A 232 -13.55 -25.29 17.90
N PHE A 233 -12.83 -26.08 17.11
CA PHE A 233 -11.43 -26.37 17.38
C PHE A 233 -10.53 -25.14 17.20
N TYR A 234 -10.80 -24.31 16.19
CA TYR A 234 -9.94 -23.20 15.80
C TYR A 234 -9.95 -22.10 16.87
N ASN A 235 -11.12 -21.71 17.36
CA ASN A 235 -11.19 -20.67 18.37
C ASN A 235 -10.62 -21.12 19.74
N ASN A 236 -10.80 -22.40 20.10
CA ASN A 236 -10.11 -22.99 21.24
C ASN A 236 -8.58 -23.03 21.05
N TRP A 237 -8.10 -23.33 19.85
CA TRP A 237 -6.67 -23.33 19.53
C TRP A 237 -6.05 -21.93 19.63
N VAL A 238 -6.70 -20.92 19.06
CA VAL A 238 -6.26 -19.51 19.18
C VAL A 238 -6.22 -19.07 20.65
N LYS A 239 -7.25 -19.40 21.43
CA LYS A 239 -7.28 -19.09 22.87
C LYS A 239 -6.16 -19.81 23.63
N ALA A 240 -5.88 -21.07 23.30
CA ALA A 240 -4.78 -21.83 23.91
C ALA A 240 -3.43 -21.12 23.72
N ARG A 241 -3.15 -20.66 22.49
CA ARG A 241 -1.94 -19.92 22.15
C ARG A 241 -1.82 -18.59 22.90
N LEU A 242 -2.93 -17.88 23.11
CA LEU A 242 -2.94 -16.66 23.93
C LEU A 242 -2.47 -16.94 25.37
N TYR A 243 -3.02 -17.97 26.02
CA TYR A 243 -2.59 -18.35 27.37
C TYR A 243 -1.13 -18.83 27.41
N ALA A 244 -0.68 -19.57 26.39
CA ALA A 244 0.70 -20.03 26.30
C ALA A 244 1.71 -18.87 26.23
N LEU A 245 1.36 -17.75 25.56
CA LEU A 245 2.19 -16.55 25.50
C LEU A 245 2.36 -15.86 26.85
N ASN A 246 1.35 -15.95 27.71
CA ASN A 246 1.41 -15.50 29.10
C ASN A 246 2.02 -16.53 30.05
N ARG A 247 2.55 -17.64 29.52
CA ARG A 247 3.11 -18.76 30.28
C ARG A 247 2.09 -19.50 31.15
N GLU A 248 0.80 -19.36 30.86
CA GLU A 248 -0.28 -20.10 31.52
C GLU A 248 -0.47 -21.46 30.84
N TYR A 249 0.58 -22.29 30.88
CA TYR A 249 0.67 -23.51 30.07
C TYR A 249 -0.37 -24.57 30.42
N GLN A 250 -0.83 -24.64 31.68
CA GLN A 250 -1.87 -25.57 32.08
C GLN A 250 -3.23 -25.23 31.44
N VAL A 251 -3.58 -23.93 31.37
CA VAL A 251 -4.80 -23.46 30.71
C VAL A 251 -4.69 -23.70 29.20
N ALA A 252 -3.53 -23.37 28.63
CA ALA A 252 -3.24 -23.61 27.22
C ALA A 252 -3.37 -25.10 26.86
N ALA A 253 -2.81 -26.01 27.66
CA ALA A 253 -2.90 -27.45 27.42
C ALA A 253 -4.35 -27.96 27.46
N ASN A 254 -5.16 -27.49 28.41
CA ASN A 254 -6.57 -27.87 28.50
C ASN A 254 -7.37 -27.40 27.26
N LEU A 255 -7.09 -26.19 26.78
CA LEU A 255 -7.72 -25.66 25.56
C LEU A 255 -7.24 -26.38 24.29
N SER A 256 -5.96 -26.75 24.21
CA SER A 256 -5.44 -27.58 23.11
C SER A 256 -6.09 -28.96 23.10
N ALA A 257 -6.26 -29.60 24.26
CA ALA A 257 -6.98 -30.86 24.36
C ALA A 257 -8.44 -30.72 23.91
N LYS A 258 -9.11 -29.62 24.29
CA LYS A 258 -10.47 -29.31 23.82
C LYS A 258 -10.52 -29.10 22.30
N ALA A 259 -9.53 -28.40 21.74
CA ALA A 259 -9.41 -28.25 20.29
C ALA A 259 -9.25 -29.60 19.58
N MET A 260 -8.43 -30.52 20.11
CA MET A 260 -8.29 -31.87 19.56
C MET A 260 -9.59 -32.67 19.61
N GLN A 261 -10.41 -32.50 20.66
CA GLN A 261 -11.72 -33.14 20.76
C GLN A 261 -12.75 -32.59 19.77
N LEU A 262 -12.69 -31.29 19.46
CA LEU A 262 -13.60 -30.62 18.54
C LEU A 262 -13.17 -30.77 17.07
N GLY A 263 -11.87 -30.94 16.80
CA GLY A 263 -11.29 -31.04 15.47
C GLY A 263 -11.96 -32.04 14.52
N PRO A 264 -12.28 -33.27 14.97
CA PRO A 264 -12.96 -34.25 14.13
C PRO A 264 -14.33 -33.83 13.59
N LYS A 265 -14.98 -32.81 14.17
CA LYS A 265 -16.24 -32.25 13.65
C LYS A 265 -16.04 -31.39 12.40
N GLU A 266 -14.82 -30.93 12.14
CA GLU A 266 -14.45 -30.05 11.02
C GLU A 266 -13.13 -30.56 10.38
N PRO A 267 -13.11 -31.80 9.85
CA PRO A 267 -11.88 -32.54 9.56
C PRO A 267 -10.97 -31.87 8.53
N GLU A 268 -11.54 -31.28 7.47
CA GLU A 268 -10.77 -30.59 6.42
C GLU A 268 -9.99 -29.39 6.98
N SER A 269 -10.64 -28.56 7.80
CA SER A 269 -9.98 -27.41 8.42
C SER A 269 -9.01 -27.85 9.52
N TYR A 270 -9.38 -28.87 10.30
CA TYR A 270 -8.56 -29.36 11.41
C TYR A 270 -7.24 -29.99 10.96
N GLN A 271 -7.20 -30.66 9.81
CA GLN A 271 -6.00 -31.33 9.30
C GLN A 271 -4.79 -30.38 9.22
N THR A 272 -5.01 -29.11 8.90
CA THR A 272 -3.96 -28.09 8.81
C THR A 272 -3.30 -27.79 10.16
N TYR A 273 -4.04 -27.93 11.26
CA TYR A 273 -3.60 -27.57 12.61
C TYR A 273 -3.33 -28.77 13.52
N ALA A 274 -3.84 -29.96 13.18
CA ALA A 274 -3.85 -31.13 14.06
C ALA A 274 -2.47 -31.45 14.67
N ARG A 275 -1.43 -31.48 13.84
CA ARG A 275 -0.05 -31.74 14.29
C ARG A 275 0.47 -30.65 15.23
N GLU A 276 0.19 -29.39 14.93
CA GLU A 276 0.62 -28.25 15.75
C GLU A 276 -0.08 -28.28 17.12
N ILE A 277 -1.39 -28.50 17.13
CA ILE A 277 -2.20 -28.58 18.35
C ILE A 277 -1.73 -29.76 19.23
N GLU A 278 -1.52 -30.93 18.64
CA GLU A 278 -1.05 -32.11 19.37
C GLU A 278 0.35 -31.91 19.95
N SER A 279 1.26 -31.34 19.17
CA SER A 279 2.61 -31.01 19.64
C SER A 279 2.57 -30.03 20.80
N ALA A 280 1.80 -28.94 20.66
CA ALA A 280 1.64 -27.92 21.68
C ALA A 280 1.00 -28.47 22.96
N TYR A 281 -0.03 -29.32 22.84
CA TYR A 281 -0.62 -30.01 23.99
C TYR A 281 0.43 -30.85 24.73
N ASN A 282 1.19 -31.66 24.00
CA ASN A 282 2.20 -32.55 24.58
C ASN A 282 3.36 -31.79 25.24
N GLU A 283 3.69 -30.61 24.73
CA GLU A 283 4.68 -29.71 25.30
C GLU A 283 4.15 -28.97 26.52
N TRP A 284 3.03 -28.26 26.39
CA TRP A 284 2.50 -27.38 27.42
C TRP A 284 2.01 -28.15 28.65
N LYS A 285 1.46 -29.37 28.50
CA LYS A 285 1.05 -30.20 29.64
C LYS A 285 2.20 -30.59 30.57
N LYS A 286 3.45 -30.49 30.11
CA LYS A 286 4.67 -30.80 30.89
C LYS A 286 5.26 -29.56 31.57
N ARG A 287 4.82 -28.36 31.16
CA ARG A 287 5.32 -27.09 31.69
C ARG A 287 4.43 -26.67 32.86
N ARG A 288 5.07 -26.34 33.97
CA ARG A 288 4.40 -25.77 35.16
C ARG A 288 4.18 -24.28 34.96
#